data_AF-A0A9Q1LKG5-F1
#
_entry.id   AF-A0A9Q1LKG5-F1
#
_cell.length_a   1.000
_cell.length_b   1.000
_cell.length_c   1.000
_cell.angle_alpha   90.00
_cell.angle_beta   90.00
_cell.angle_gamma   90.00
#
_symmetry.space_group_name_H-M   'P 1'
#
loop_
_entity.id
_entity.type
_entity.pdbx_description
1 polymer ?
#
loop_
_entity_poly.entity_id
_entity_poly.type
_entity_poly.pdbx_seq_one_letter_code
_entity_poly.pdbx_strand_id
1 'polypeptide(L)'
;MVNPDIGTCSFSPSNTTKKFYSSINNKDLNQLASLISEDCFFNDFFFPQSSQGRKEALKSLEQLIASMGQDTELSIDNIYEGVDLTTIVNWHLEWKKKEVPFTRGCSYYELSRDGEQLLIKNAQVITESSMNPKISALLNMVTSVYNDFPETVSRFLKNHQVAYQLLQIASKIFLQPFISPILAWYKKLWTFAITFVGLANKLVQFIIKNFRE
;
A
#
# COMPACT_ATOMS: atom_id res chain seq x y z
N MET A 1 24.67 -39.53 35.24
CA MET A 1 23.42 -39.33 35.99
C MET A 1 22.38 -38.83 35.01
N VAL A 2 21.47 -39.70 34.61
CA VAL A 2 20.19 -39.29 34.06
C VAL A 2 19.25 -39.24 35.25
N ASN A 3 18.60 -38.10 35.47
CA ASN A 3 17.23 -38.12 35.94
C ASN A 3 16.44 -37.10 35.11
N PRO A 4 15.27 -37.51 34.60
CA PRO A 4 14.48 -36.80 33.62
C PRO A 4 13.51 -35.85 34.32
N ASP A 5 12.83 -34.99 33.57
CA ASP A 5 11.38 -34.91 33.69
C ASP A 5 10.74 -33.95 32.67
N ILE A 6 9.83 -34.55 31.92
CA ILE A 6 8.54 -34.01 31.47
C ILE A 6 8.58 -33.07 30.26
N GLY A 7 8.10 -33.62 29.14
CA GLY A 7 7.72 -32.87 27.95
C GLY A 7 6.76 -31.74 28.29
N THR A 8 7.24 -30.50 28.13
CA THR A 8 6.38 -29.34 28.04
C THR A 8 5.80 -29.29 26.63
N CYS A 9 4.50 -29.53 26.51
CA CYS A 9 3.76 -29.41 25.25
C CYS A 9 4.18 -28.14 24.48
N SER A 10 4.50 -28.31 23.22
CA SER A 10 5.22 -27.38 22.33
C SER A 10 4.46 -26.11 21.90
N PHE A 11 3.51 -25.63 22.70
CA PHE A 11 2.58 -24.56 22.35
C PHE A 11 3.04 -23.23 22.95
N SER A 12 4.11 -22.65 22.40
CA SER A 12 4.50 -21.27 22.70
C SER A 12 3.96 -20.31 21.64
N PRO A 13 3.49 -19.12 22.02
CA PRO A 13 3.11 -18.07 21.07
C PRO A 13 4.20 -17.78 20.04
N SER A 14 5.48 -17.74 20.45
CA SER A 14 6.59 -17.51 19.54
C SER A 14 6.74 -18.62 18.49
N ASN A 15 6.48 -19.88 18.85
CA ASN A 15 6.58 -20.99 17.89
C ASN A 15 5.47 -20.91 16.84
N THR A 16 4.24 -20.62 17.25
CA THR A 16 3.12 -20.40 16.30
C THR A 16 3.43 -19.23 15.37
N THR A 17 3.90 -18.11 15.91
CA THR A 17 4.23 -16.93 15.11
C THR A 17 5.41 -17.21 14.16
N LYS A 18 6.49 -17.88 14.60
CA LYS A 18 7.58 -18.30 13.69
C LYS A 18 7.07 -19.19 12.55
N LYS A 19 6.17 -20.14 12.87
CA LYS A 19 5.55 -21.01 11.87
C LYS A 19 4.73 -20.19 10.87
N PHE A 20 4.01 -19.18 11.33
CA PHE A 20 3.27 -18.25 10.47
C PHE A 20 4.17 -17.52 9.46
N TYR A 21 5.28 -16.91 9.91
CA TYR A 21 6.25 -16.27 9.00
C TYR A 21 6.88 -17.27 8.02
N SER A 22 7.24 -18.47 8.50
CA SER A 22 7.74 -19.53 7.62
C SER A 22 6.71 -19.94 6.56
N SER A 23 5.43 -20.00 6.90
CA SER A 23 4.37 -20.29 5.94
C SER A 23 4.16 -19.17 4.91
N ILE A 24 4.32 -17.90 5.30
CA ILE A 24 4.35 -16.78 4.34
C ILE A 24 5.51 -16.96 3.36
N ASN A 25 6.73 -17.14 3.86
CA ASN A 25 7.92 -17.26 3.03
C ASN A 25 7.86 -18.50 2.10
N ASN A 26 7.29 -19.61 2.58
CA ASN A 26 7.08 -20.82 1.80
C ASN A 26 5.84 -20.78 0.90
N LYS A 27 5.06 -19.69 0.92
CA LYS A 27 3.81 -19.52 0.16
C LYS A 27 2.75 -20.59 0.47
N ASP A 28 2.74 -21.10 1.71
CA ASP A 28 1.87 -22.21 2.13
C ASP A 28 0.56 -21.67 2.72
N LEU A 29 -0.42 -21.41 1.85
CA LEU A 29 -1.75 -20.94 2.25
C LEU A 29 -2.51 -21.94 3.13
N ASN A 30 -2.27 -23.24 2.96
CA ASN A 30 -2.94 -24.27 3.76
C ASN A 30 -2.43 -24.24 5.21
N GLN A 31 -1.11 -24.14 5.38
CA GLN A 31 -0.52 -23.99 6.70
C GLN A 31 -0.92 -22.66 7.34
N LEU A 32 -1.02 -21.56 6.58
CA LEU A 32 -1.57 -20.29 7.08
C LEU A 32 -3.01 -20.45 7.58
N ALA A 33 -3.88 -21.10 6.81
CA ALA A 33 -5.28 -21.32 7.21
C ALA A 33 -5.41 -22.12 8.51
N SER A 34 -4.46 -23.03 8.80
CA SER A 34 -4.42 -23.80 10.05
C SER A 34 -3.86 -23.02 11.25
N LEU A 35 -3.25 -21.85 11.04
CA LEU A 35 -2.63 -21.05 12.11
C LEU A 35 -3.48 -19.83 12.49
N ILE A 36 -4.58 -19.57 11.79
CA ILE A 36 -5.41 -18.37 11.95
C ILE A 36 -6.78 -18.80 12.48
N SER A 37 -7.29 -18.11 13.51
CA SER A 37 -8.63 -18.35 14.06
C SER A 37 -9.71 -17.99 13.04
N GLU A 38 -10.86 -18.66 13.07
CA GLU A 38 -11.99 -18.34 12.19
C GLU A 38 -12.51 -16.91 12.37
N ASP A 39 -12.55 -16.43 13.62
CA ASP A 39 -13.01 -15.10 14.01
C ASP A 39 -11.89 -14.04 14.04
N CYS A 40 -10.78 -14.27 13.33
CA CYS A 40 -9.60 -13.42 13.46
C CYS A 40 -9.83 -11.97 12.99
N PHE A 41 -9.02 -11.04 13.48
CA PHE A 41 -8.97 -9.66 13.00
C PHE A 41 -7.55 -9.26 12.63
N PHE A 42 -7.34 -8.87 11.37
CA PHE A 42 -6.05 -8.50 10.83
C PHE A 42 -6.09 -7.03 10.41
N ASN A 43 -5.23 -6.21 10.99
CA ASN A 43 -5.10 -4.81 10.68
C ASN A 43 -3.66 -4.48 10.30
N ASP A 44 -3.40 -4.51 9.01
CA ASP A 44 -2.13 -4.05 8.46
C ASP A 44 -2.27 -2.59 8.07
N PHE A 45 -1.50 -1.71 8.73
CA PHE A 45 -1.56 -0.27 8.54
C PHE A 45 -1.03 0.18 7.17
N PHE A 46 -0.43 -0.73 6.39
CA PHE A 46 -0.14 -0.48 4.99
C PHE A 46 -1.41 -0.46 4.12
N PHE A 47 -2.43 -1.24 4.50
CA PHE A 47 -3.71 -1.31 3.77
C PHE A 47 -4.78 -0.44 4.44
N PRO A 48 -5.63 0.25 3.66
CA PRO A 48 -6.66 1.12 4.22
C PRO A 48 -7.82 0.37 4.91
N GLN A 49 -7.92 -0.95 4.72
CA GLN A 49 -9.03 -1.75 5.24
C GLN A 49 -8.51 -2.98 6.00
N SER A 50 -8.97 -3.14 7.23
CA SER A 50 -8.74 -4.34 8.05
C SER A 50 -9.50 -5.54 7.49
N SER A 51 -8.96 -6.74 7.70
CA SER A 51 -9.61 -8.01 7.33
C SER A 51 -10.30 -8.64 8.54
N GLN A 52 -11.60 -8.89 8.43
CA GLN A 52 -12.40 -9.55 9.46
C GLN A 52 -12.69 -11.00 9.07
N GLY A 53 -12.31 -11.92 9.94
CA GLY A 53 -12.44 -13.36 9.75
C GLY A 53 -11.36 -13.97 8.84
N ARG A 54 -11.17 -15.29 9.00
CA ARG A 54 -10.08 -16.03 8.36
C ARG A 54 -10.06 -15.92 6.83
N LYS A 55 -11.23 -15.91 6.20
CA LYS A 55 -11.36 -15.81 4.74
C LYS A 55 -10.77 -14.51 4.19
N GLU A 56 -11.07 -13.38 4.82
CA GLU A 56 -10.55 -12.08 4.41
C GLU A 56 -9.05 -11.98 4.72
N ALA A 57 -8.63 -12.46 5.90
CA ALA A 57 -7.21 -12.48 6.28
C ALA A 57 -6.37 -13.30 5.28
N LEU A 58 -6.82 -14.49 4.90
CA LEU A 58 -6.14 -15.33 3.91
C LEU A 58 -6.08 -14.67 2.53
N LYS A 59 -7.13 -13.97 2.11
CA LYS A 59 -7.13 -13.23 0.84
C LYS A 59 -6.06 -12.12 0.85
N SER A 60 -5.94 -11.38 1.94
CA SER A 60 -4.90 -10.35 2.10
C SER A 60 -3.50 -10.95 2.13
N LEU A 61 -3.32 -12.08 2.81
CA LEU A 61 -2.04 -12.81 2.84
C LEU A 61 -1.67 -13.40 1.48
N GLU A 62 -2.65 -13.90 0.71
CA GLU A 62 -2.43 -14.36 -0.66
C GLU A 62 -1.94 -13.23 -1.56
N GLN A 63 -2.52 -12.03 -1.44
CA GLN A 63 -2.05 -10.84 -2.16
C GLN A 63 -0.63 -10.45 -1.76
N LEU A 64 -0.30 -10.51 -0.47
CA LEU A 64 1.06 -10.28 0.02
C LEU A 64 2.04 -11.29 -0.59
N ILE A 65 1.75 -12.59 -0.48
CA ILE A 65 2.59 -13.68 -0.99
C ILE A 65 2.82 -13.54 -2.50
N ALA A 66 1.76 -13.21 -3.26
CA ALA A 66 1.86 -12.96 -4.70
C ALA A 66 2.79 -11.78 -5.01
N SER A 67 2.78 -10.73 -4.18
CA SER A 67 3.63 -9.54 -4.37
C SER A 67 5.11 -9.78 -4.03
N MET A 68 5.41 -10.69 -3.10
CA MET A 68 6.79 -10.99 -2.68
C MET A 68 7.61 -11.72 -3.76
N GLY A 69 6.97 -12.52 -4.62
CA GLY A 69 7.70 -13.31 -5.62
C GLY A 69 8.58 -14.42 -5.01
N GLN A 70 9.54 -14.95 -5.76
CA GLN A 70 10.30 -16.14 -5.34
C GLN A 70 11.54 -15.83 -4.48
N ASP A 71 12.13 -14.66 -4.66
CA ASP A 71 13.44 -14.31 -4.09
C ASP A 71 13.33 -13.44 -2.83
N THR A 72 12.11 -13.15 -2.37
CA THR A 72 11.84 -12.23 -1.28
C THR A 72 11.26 -12.96 -0.07
N GLU A 73 11.75 -12.63 1.13
CA GLU A 73 11.34 -13.26 2.38
C GLU A 73 11.19 -12.21 3.49
N LEU A 74 10.30 -12.48 4.45
CA LEU A 74 10.25 -11.77 5.72
C LEU A 74 11.25 -12.41 6.69
N SER A 75 12.28 -11.67 7.07
CA SER A 75 13.31 -12.10 8.02
C SER A 75 12.96 -11.60 9.41
N ILE A 76 12.96 -12.49 10.40
CA ILE A 76 12.65 -12.14 11.80
C ILE A 76 13.93 -11.65 12.47
N ASP A 77 13.91 -10.41 12.95
CA ASP A 77 15.01 -9.84 13.74
C ASP A 77 14.91 -10.28 15.20
N ASN A 78 13.73 -10.09 15.79
CA ASN A 78 13.46 -10.42 17.18
C ASN A 78 12.01 -10.84 17.37
N ILE A 79 11.79 -11.73 18.34
CA ILE A 79 10.46 -12.09 18.82
C ILE A 79 10.40 -11.93 20.34
N TYR A 80 9.36 -11.24 20.81
CA TYR A 80 9.11 -10.99 22.22
C TYR A 80 7.76 -11.62 22.58
N GLU A 81 7.73 -12.45 23.60
CA GLU A 81 6.48 -12.98 24.16
C GLU A 81 6.01 -12.07 25.29
N GLY A 82 4.71 -11.73 25.27
CA GLY A 82 4.06 -10.92 26.29
C GLY A 82 3.17 -11.75 27.21
N VAL A 83 2.40 -11.04 28.03
CA VAL A 83 1.34 -11.63 28.86
C VAL A 83 0.18 -12.08 27.96
N ASP A 84 -0.63 -13.05 28.41
CA ASP A 84 -1.87 -13.46 27.74
C ASP A 84 -1.72 -13.94 26.28
N LEU A 85 -0.70 -14.75 26.00
CA LEU A 85 -0.46 -15.37 24.69
C LEU A 85 -0.26 -14.35 23.57
N THR A 86 0.44 -13.26 23.87
CA THR A 86 0.76 -12.21 22.89
C THR A 86 2.21 -12.33 22.40
N THR A 87 2.46 -11.90 21.17
CA THR A 87 3.82 -11.77 20.62
C THR A 87 4.01 -10.46 19.87
N ILE A 88 5.22 -9.92 19.95
CA ILE A 88 5.70 -8.83 19.10
C ILE A 88 6.86 -9.36 18.27
N VAL A 89 6.84 -9.09 16.98
CA VAL A 89 7.87 -9.51 16.03
C VAL A 89 8.42 -8.28 15.31
N ASN A 90 9.71 -8.05 15.45
CA ASN A 90 10.44 -7.14 14.56
C ASN A 90 10.94 -7.94 13.37
N TRP A 91 10.75 -7.40 12.18
CA TRP A 91 11.14 -8.05 10.94
C TRP A 91 11.62 -7.03 9.91
N HIS A 92 12.32 -7.54 8.90
CA HIS A 92 12.64 -6.79 7.69
C HIS A 92 12.46 -7.67 6.46
N LEU A 93 12.29 -7.04 5.31
CA LEU A 93 12.24 -7.74 4.02
C LEU A 93 13.66 -8.02 3.51
N GLU A 94 13.92 -9.25 3.09
CA GLU A 94 15.15 -9.63 2.39
C GLU A 94 14.84 -9.97 0.93
N TRP A 95 15.69 -9.53 0.01
CA TRP A 95 15.73 -10.02 -1.37
C TRP A 95 17.07 -10.73 -1.61
N LYS A 96 17.04 -12.03 -1.95
CA LYS A 96 18.25 -12.87 -2.10
C LYS A 96 19.22 -12.73 -0.92
N LYS A 97 18.68 -12.78 0.31
CA LYS A 97 19.43 -12.64 1.57
C LYS A 97 20.12 -11.28 1.76
N LYS A 98 19.63 -10.24 1.09
CA LYS A 98 20.05 -8.86 1.29
C LYS A 98 18.87 -8.05 1.81
N GLU A 99 19.07 -7.34 2.91
CA GLU A 99 18.07 -6.43 3.47
C GLU A 99 17.64 -5.40 2.41
N VAL A 100 16.32 -5.26 2.24
CA VAL A 100 15.72 -4.23 1.40
C VAL A 100 15.59 -2.96 2.25
N PRO A 101 16.07 -1.79 1.78
CA PRO A 101 15.93 -0.55 2.54
C PRO A 101 14.47 -0.11 2.71
N PHE A 102 14.13 0.48 3.85
CA PHE A 102 12.80 1.05 4.16
C PHE A 102 11.65 0.04 4.17
N THR A 103 11.96 -1.21 4.50
CA THR A 103 10.97 -2.31 4.58
C THR A 103 11.05 -3.03 5.92
N ARG A 104 11.46 -2.33 6.98
CA ARG A 104 11.38 -2.86 8.34
C ARG A 104 9.94 -2.80 8.82
N GLY A 105 9.57 -3.68 9.74
CA GLY A 105 8.24 -3.69 10.30
C GLY A 105 8.21 -4.28 11.71
N CYS A 106 7.10 -4.02 12.38
CA CYS A 106 6.77 -4.55 13.68
C CYS A 106 5.34 -5.10 13.62
N SER A 107 5.19 -6.36 14.01
CA SER A 107 3.90 -7.03 14.03
C SER A 107 3.57 -7.47 15.44
N TYR A 108 2.38 -7.10 15.91
CA TYR A 108 1.78 -7.56 17.15
C TYR A 108 0.76 -8.67 16.85
N TYR A 109 0.80 -9.74 17.62
CA TYR A 109 -0.15 -10.85 17.52
C TYR A 109 -0.73 -11.19 18.88
N GLU A 110 -2.04 -11.42 18.89
CA GLU A 110 -2.74 -12.06 20.01
C GLU A 110 -3.19 -13.44 19.56
N LEU A 111 -2.86 -14.44 20.37
CA LEU A 111 -3.20 -15.82 20.07
C LEU A 111 -4.29 -16.30 21.03
N SER A 112 -5.16 -17.17 20.51
CA SER A 112 -6.15 -17.88 21.31
C SER A 112 -5.90 -19.38 21.25
N ARG A 113 -6.25 -20.07 22.34
CA ARG A 113 -6.20 -21.52 22.39
C ARG A 113 -7.43 -22.11 21.72
N ASP A 114 -7.21 -23.02 20.78
CA ASP A 114 -8.25 -23.85 20.16
C ASP A 114 -7.87 -25.32 20.36
N GLY A 115 -8.45 -25.94 21.39
CA GLY A 115 -8.05 -27.25 21.89
C GLY A 115 -6.58 -27.26 22.31
N GLU A 116 -5.77 -28.09 21.65
CA GLU A 116 -4.34 -28.18 21.89
C GLU A 116 -3.54 -27.13 21.10
N GLN A 117 -4.13 -26.47 20.10
CA GLN A 117 -3.41 -25.55 19.22
C GLN A 117 -3.50 -24.10 19.70
N LEU A 118 -2.50 -23.30 19.33
CA LEU A 118 -2.55 -21.83 19.44
C LEU A 118 -2.77 -21.26 18.04
N LEU A 119 -3.81 -20.45 17.89
CA LEU A 119 -4.18 -19.80 16.64
C LEU A 119 -4.07 -18.29 16.78
N ILE A 120 -3.65 -17.61 15.72
CA ILE A 120 -3.60 -16.15 15.64
C ILE A 120 -5.03 -15.64 15.56
N LYS A 121 -5.44 -14.91 16.60
CA LYS A 121 -6.75 -14.26 16.68
C LYS A 121 -6.67 -12.82 16.21
N ASN A 122 -5.69 -12.06 16.68
CA ASN A 122 -5.49 -10.68 16.24
C ASN A 122 -4.09 -10.50 15.69
N ALA A 123 -3.98 -9.74 14.60
CA ALA A 123 -2.70 -9.33 14.02
C ALA A 123 -2.75 -7.84 13.71
N GLN A 124 -1.75 -7.09 14.18
CA GLN A 124 -1.57 -5.68 13.84
C GLN A 124 -0.17 -5.50 13.28
N VAL A 125 -0.05 -4.98 12.06
CA VAL A 125 1.23 -4.87 11.35
C VAL A 125 1.52 -3.41 11.06
N ILE A 126 2.65 -2.93 11.57
CA ILE A 126 3.17 -1.57 11.35
C ILE A 126 4.43 -1.71 10.52
N THR A 127 4.43 -1.12 9.33
CA THR A 127 5.58 -1.13 8.43
C THR A 127 6.23 0.25 8.42
N GLU A 128 7.56 0.29 8.34
CA GLU A 128 8.34 1.50 8.18
C GLU A 128 7.80 2.32 6.99
N SER A 129 7.54 3.59 7.22
CA SER A 129 7.20 4.51 6.13
C SER A 129 8.46 4.86 5.37
N SER A 130 8.38 4.90 4.04
CA SER A 130 9.46 5.38 3.16
C SER A 130 9.66 6.90 3.23
N MET A 131 9.57 7.50 4.43
CA MET A 131 9.81 8.92 4.69
C MET A 131 11.28 9.26 4.50
N ASN A 132 11.68 9.43 3.24
CA ASN A 132 12.95 10.07 2.92
C ASN A 132 12.88 11.60 3.18
N PRO A 133 14.02 12.29 3.29
CA PRO A 133 14.06 13.73 3.58
C PRO A 133 13.26 14.60 2.61
N LYS A 134 13.09 14.18 1.34
CA LYS A 134 12.32 14.92 0.33
C LYS A 134 10.81 14.84 0.60
N ILE A 135 10.31 13.70 1.03
CA ILE A 135 8.89 13.52 1.44
C ILE A 135 8.63 14.30 2.73
N SER A 136 9.58 14.30 3.67
CA SER A 136 9.50 15.14 4.87
C SER A 136 9.44 16.63 4.54
N ALA A 137 10.23 17.11 3.56
CA ALA A 137 10.15 18.50 3.11
C ALA A 137 8.78 18.86 2.50
N LEU A 138 8.18 17.95 1.72
CA LEU A 138 6.83 18.13 1.19
C LEU A 138 5.78 18.17 2.30
N LEU A 139 5.87 17.28 3.29
CA LEU A 139 5.00 17.29 4.47
C LEU A 139 5.15 18.61 5.23
N ASN A 140 6.38 19.09 5.45
CA ASN A 140 6.62 20.37 6.10
C ASN A 140 5.98 21.55 5.34
N MET A 141 6.03 21.53 4.00
CA MET A 141 5.37 22.53 3.18
C MET A 141 3.85 22.48 3.36
N VAL A 142 3.24 21.29 3.30
CA VAL A 142 1.79 21.11 3.50
C VAL A 142 1.38 21.53 4.91
N THR A 143 2.14 21.12 5.93
CA THR A 143 1.90 21.49 7.33
C THR A 143 2.07 22.99 7.55
N SER A 144 3.03 23.64 6.90
CA SER A 144 3.18 25.10 6.94
C SER A 144 1.93 25.79 6.41
N VAL A 145 1.45 25.39 5.23
CA VAL A 145 0.20 25.91 4.67
C VAL A 145 -0.98 25.65 5.61
N TYR A 146 -1.04 24.50 6.25
CA TYR A 146 -2.13 24.20 7.19
C TYR A 146 -2.08 25.06 8.45
N ASN A 147 -0.87 25.32 8.98
CA ASN A 147 -0.65 26.17 10.13
C ASN A 147 -0.93 27.65 9.84
N ASP A 148 -0.72 28.11 8.61
CA ASP A 148 -1.05 29.47 8.17
C ASP A 148 -2.57 29.67 8.03
N PHE A 149 -3.34 28.59 7.86
CA PHE A 149 -4.80 28.64 7.68
C PHE A 149 -5.57 27.63 8.58
N PRO A 150 -5.38 27.67 9.91
CA PRO A 150 -5.83 26.60 10.82
C PRO A 150 -7.36 26.50 10.89
N GLU A 151 -8.06 27.64 10.82
CA GLU A 151 -9.52 27.66 10.85
C GLU A 151 -10.13 27.05 9.58
N THR A 152 -9.52 27.33 8.41
CA THR A 152 -9.91 26.76 7.11
C THR A 152 -9.70 25.24 7.07
N VAL A 153 -8.56 24.76 7.58
CA VAL A 153 -8.26 23.33 7.66
C VAL A 153 -9.20 22.61 8.63
N SER A 154 -9.53 23.22 9.78
CA SER A 154 -10.47 22.62 10.73
C SER A 154 -11.87 22.46 10.16
N ARG A 155 -12.33 23.41 9.34
CA ARG A 155 -13.61 23.36 8.63
C ARG A 155 -13.58 22.34 7.47
N PHE A 156 -12.44 22.22 6.80
CA PHE A 156 -12.18 21.21 5.75
C PHE A 156 -12.25 19.79 6.32
N LEU A 157 -11.56 19.50 7.43
CA LEU A 157 -11.53 18.18 8.05
C LEU A 157 -12.88 17.75 8.64
N LYS A 158 -13.72 18.70 9.07
CA LYS A 158 -15.04 18.41 9.67
C LYS A 158 -16.15 18.16 8.67
N ASN A 159 -16.03 18.59 7.41
CA ASN A 159 -17.15 18.53 6.45
C ASN A 159 -16.70 18.18 5.03
N HIS A 160 -16.89 16.92 4.64
CA HIS A 160 -16.49 16.34 3.35
C HIS A 160 -17.07 17.09 2.14
N GLN A 161 -18.26 17.68 2.24
CA GLN A 161 -18.86 18.44 1.13
C GLN A 161 -18.21 19.81 0.92
N VAL A 162 -17.88 20.51 2.01
CA VAL A 162 -17.20 21.82 1.95
C VAL A 162 -15.77 21.65 1.47
N ALA A 163 -15.11 20.56 1.88
CA ALA A 163 -13.78 20.18 1.40
C ALA A 163 -13.73 20.03 -0.13
N TYR A 164 -14.69 19.31 -0.71
CA TYR A 164 -14.78 19.13 -2.16
C TYR A 164 -15.03 20.46 -2.89
N GLN A 165 -15.91 21.32 -2.37
CA GLN A 165 -16.17 22.64 -2.97
C GLN A 165 -14.94 23.55 -2.95
N LEU A 166 -14.18 23.56 -1.86
CA LEU A 166 -12.96 24.35 -1.75
C LEU A 166 -11.85 23.81 -2.67
N LEU A 167 -11.71 22.49 -2.79
CA LEU A 167 -10.80 21.87 -3.76
C LEU A 167 -11.17 22.21 -5.20
N GLN A 168 -12.46 22.24 -5.53
CA GLN A 168 -12.91 22.66 -6.85
C GLN A 168 -12.62 24.14 -7.12
N ILE A 169 -12.83 25.02 -6.16
CA ILE A 169 -12.52 26.45 -6.32
C ILE A 169 -11.01 26.66 -6.47
N ALA A 170 -10.21 26.02 -5.62
CA ALA A 170 -8.75 26.12 -5.66
C ALA A 170 -8.18 25.58 -6.97
N SER A 171 -8.61 24.39 -7.41
CA SER A 171 -8.19 23.82 -8.69
C SER A 171 -8.61 24.68 -9.87
N LYS A 172 -9.78 25.33 -9.82
CA LYS A 172 -10.23 26.25 -10.87
C LYS A 172 -9.39 27.53 -10.91
N ILE A 173 -8.99 28.07 -9.77
CA ILE A 173 -8.11 29.26 -9.72
C ILE A 173 -6.69 28.91 -10.14
N PHE A 174 -6.16 27.77 -9.69
CA PHE A 174 -4.76 27.41 -9.91
C PHE A 174 -4.50 26.67 -11.22
N LEU A 175 -5.41 25.83 -11.72
CA LEU A 175 -5.16 25.02 -12.93
C LEU A 175 -5.74 25.66 -14.20
N GLN A 176 -6.90 26.31 -14.10
CA GLN A 176 -7.57 26.91 -15.27
C GLN A 176 -6.70 27.94 -16.03
N PRO A 177 -5.93 28.85 -15.38
CA PRO A 177 -5.09 29.79 -16.13
C PRO A 177 -3.90 29.13 -16.84
N PHE A 178 -3.49 27.91 -16.46
CA PHE A 178 -2.45 27.17 -17.18
C PHE A 178 -3.01 26.25 -18.27
N ILE A 179 -4.18 25.63 -18.03
CA ILE A 179 -4.83 24.76 -19.02
C ILE A 179 -5.45 25.56 -20.17
N SER A 180 -6.03 26.74 -19.87
CA SER A 180 -6.68 27.60 -20.86
C SER A 180 -5.76 28.02 -22.03
N PRO A 181 -4.53 28.52 -21.82
CA PRO A 181 -3.62 28.87 -22.92
C PRO A 181 -3.17 27.65 -23.72
N ILE A 182 -2.97 26.49 -23.09
CA ILE A 182 -2.62 25.24 -23.79
C ILE A 182 -3.74 24.81 -24.74
N LEU A 183 -4.99 24.82 -24.27
CA LEU A 183 -6.16 24.50 -25.08
C LEU A 183 -6.36 25.50 -26.23
N ALA A 184 -6.14 26.79 -25.99
CA ALA A 184 -6.23 27.82 -27.02
C ALA A 184 -5.16 27.63 -28.11
N TRP A 185 -3.92 27.34 -27.70
CA TRP A 185 -2.82 27.04 -28.61
C TRP A 185 -3.10 25.77 -29.43
N TYR A 186 -3.59 24.70 -28.78
CA TYR A 186 -3.96 23.44 -29.44
C TYR A 186 -5.03 23.63 -30.51
N LYS A 187 -6.08 24.43 -30.24
CA LYS A 187 -7.11 24.76 -31.23
C LYS A 187 -6.51 25.48 -32.44
N LYS A 188 -5.61 26.44 -32.21
CA LYS A 188 -4.93 27.18 -33.29
C LYS A 188 -4.08 26.25 -34.16
N LEU A 189 -3.40 25.28 -33.55
CA LEU A 189 -2.61 24.28 -34.25
C LEU A 189 -3.48 23.41 -35.17
N TRP A 190 -4.66 22.99 -34.70
CA TRP A 190 -5.63 22.25 -35.52
C TRP A 190 -6.18 23.07 -36.69
N THR A 191 -6.50 24.34 -36.48
CA THR A 191 -6.94 25.22 -37.57
C THR A 191 -5.86 25.37 -38.66
N PHE A 192 -4.60 25.47 -38.24
CA PHE A 192 -3.45 25.49 -39.16
C PHE A 192 -3.34 24.18 -39.94
N ALA A 193 -3.43 23.03 -39.26
CA ALA A 193 -3.38 21.72 -39.91
C ALA A 193 -4.49 21.53 -40.95
N ILE A 194 -5.73 21.92 -40.64
CA ILE A 194 -6.87 21.84 -41.57
C ILE A 194 -6.63 22.71 -42.81
N THR A 195 -6.11 23.93 -42.61
CA THR A 195 -5.82 24.86 -43.71
C THR A 195 -4.70 24.33 -44.61
N PHE A 196 -3.66 23.75 -44.00
CA PHE A 196 -2.55 23.12 -44.72
C PHE A 196 -3.03 21.93 -45.56
N VAL A 197 -3.84 21.04 -44.99
CA VAL A 197 -4.45 19.90 -45.72
C VAL A 197 -5.34 20.41 -46.86
N GLY A 198 -6.12 21.46 -46.63
CA GLY A 198 -6.96 22.08 -47.67
C GLY A 198 -6.14 22.65 -48.83
N LEU A 199 -5.02 23.31 -48.55
CA LEU A 199 -4.09 23.82 -49.57
C LEU A 199 -3.42 22.69 -50.35
N ALA A 200 -2.94 21.65 -49.66
CA ALA A 200 -2.35 20.48 -50.29
C ALA A 200 -3.35 19.79 -51.23
N ASN A 201 -4.61 19.63 -50.81
CA ASN A 201 -5.66 19.06 -51.67
C ASN A 201 -5.91 19.91 -52.92
N LYS A 202 -5.97 21.25 -52.79
CA LYS A 202 -6.11 22.15 -53.96
C LYS A 202 -4.94 22.05 -54.92
N LEU A 203 -3.71 21.95 -54.41
CA LEU A 203 -2.51 21.75 -55.24
C LEU A 203 -2.55 20.42 -56.00
N VAL A 204 -2.95 19.33 -55.33
CA VAL A 204 -3.11 18.01 -55.97
C VAL A 204 -4.17 18.08 -57.08
N GLN A 205 -5.32 18.70 -56.82
CA GLN A 205 -6.36 18.88 -57.85
C GLN A 205 -5.89 19.72 -59.04
N PHE A 206 -5.10 20.77 -58.78
CA PHE A 206 -4.50 21.60 -59.84
C PHE A 206 -3.53 20.79 -60.71
N ILE A 207 -2.63 20.01 -60.09
CA ILE A 207 -1.68 19.15 -60.80
C ILE A 207 -2.43 18.11 -61.64
N ILE A 208 -3.42 17.42 -61.06
CA ILE A 208 -4.23 16.41 -61.78
C ILE A 208 -4.93 17.03 -62.99
N LYS A 209 -5.46 18.27 -62.86
CA LYS A 209 -6.11 18.98 -63.96
C LYS A 209 -5.13 19.33 -65.08
N ASN A 210 -3.92 19.79 -64.74
CA ASN A 210 -2.91 20.22 -65.70
C ASN A 210 -2.24 19.05 -66.45
N PHE A 211 -2.31 17.83 -65.91
CA PHE A 211 -1.81 16.60 -66.54
C PHE A 211 -2.89 15.82 -67.33
N ARG A 212 -4.13 16.33 -67.40
CA ARG A 212 -5.25 15.72 -68.13
C ARG A 212 -5.57 16.44 -69.46
N GLU A 213 -4.89 17.55 -69.75
CA GLU A 213 -4.79 18.17 -71.09
C GLU A 213 -3.60 17.60 -71.86
#